data_AF-A0A2U9QI19-F1
#
_entry.id   AF-A0A2U9QI19-F1
#
_cell.length_a   1.000
_cell.length_b   1.000
_cell.length_c   1.000
_cell.angle_alpha   90.00
_cell.angle_beta   90.00
_cell.angle_gamma   90.00
#
_symmetry.space_group_name_H-M   'P 1'
#
loop_
_entity.id
_entity.type
_entity.pdbx_description
1 polymer ?
#
loop_
_entity_poly.entity_id
_entity_poly.type
_entity_poly.pdbx_seq_one_letter_code
_entity_poly.pdbx_strand_id
1 'polypeptide(L)'
;LVTAEACDANAALIMNGDLRALQPIFQIYGRRQIFAGPVVTLEIFEDNVLLREFLEEKGHGRVLVVDAGGSMRCAVLGGNLAQLAQNNGWAGVVVNGCIRDVDEINGCDVGVRALNSLPIKSNKKGVGEKHAPVT
;
A
#
# COMPACT_ATOMS: atom_id res chain seq x y z
N LEU A 1 0.78 17.60 -4.84
CA LEU A 1 0.07 18.19 -3.68
C LEU A 1 0.89 17.86 -2.44
N VAL A 2 1.27 18.86 -1.65
CA VAL A 2 2.02 18.63 -0.41
C VAL A 2 1.04 18.30 0.70
N THR A 3 1.25 17.21 1.43
CA THR A 3 0.30 16.76 2.47
C THR A 3 0.17 17.78 3.62
N ALA A 4 1.24 18.52 3.94
CA ALA A 4 1.21 19.59 4.94
C ALA A 4 0.23 20.71 4.54
N GLU A 5 0.33 21.22 3.30
CA GLU A 5 -0.58 22.26 2.80
C GLU A 5 -2.04 21.78 2.79
N ALA A 6 -2.28 20.51 2.44
CA ALA A 6 -3.61 19.92 2.49
C ALA A 6 -4.15 19.86 3.92
N CYS A 7 -3.32 19.56 4.92
CA CYS A 7 -3.72 19.58 6.33
C CYS A 7 -3.99 21.01 6.82
N ASP A 8 -3.10 21.96 6.55
CA ASP A 8 -3.22 23.35 6.99
C ASP A 8 -4.49 24.01 6.43
N ALA A 9 -4.79 23.77 5.14
CA ALA A 9 -5.98 24.30 4.48
C ALA A 9 -7.30 23.66 4.94
N ASN A 10 -7.25 22.49 5.61
CA ASN A 10 -8.43 21.69 5.95
C ASN A 10 -8.48 21.34 7.45
N ALA A 11 -7.95 22.20 8.33
CA ALA A 11 -7.90 21.96 9.77
C ALA A 11 -9.25 21.57 10.39
N ALA A 12 -10.36 22.16 9.93
CA ALA A 12 -11.70 21.82 10.39
C ALA A 12 -12.10 20.35 10.07
N LEU A 13 -11.69 19.86 8.88
CA LEU A 13 -11.91 18.46 8.48
C LEU A 13 -11.02 17.49 9.28
N ILE A 14 -9.87 17.96 9.78
CA ILE A 14 -9.05 17.15 10.71
C ILE A 14 -9.75 17.04 12.06
N MET A 15 -10.26 18.15 12.59
CA MET A 15 -10.91 18.18 13.90
C MET A 15 -12.20 17.35 13.95
N ASN A 16 -12.96 17.29 12.85
CA ASN A 16 -14.20 16.50 12.78
C ASN A 16 -13.97 15.04 12.32
N GLY A 17 -12.75 14.69 11.88
CA GLY A 17 -12.35 13.34 11.50
C GLY A 17 -12.59 12.95 10.03
N ASP A 18 -13.05 13.89 9.19
CA ASP A 18 -13.25 13.69 7.74
C ASP A 18 -11.93 13.67 6.96
N LEU A 19 -10.90 14.36 7.46
CA LEU A 19 -9.52 14.27 7.00
C LEU A 19 -8.66 13.63 8.08
N ARG A 20 -7.90 12.60 7.72
CA ARG A 20 -7.03 11.88 8.66
C ARG A 20 -5.60 11.86 8.15
N ALA A 21 -4.66 12.14 9.04
CA ALA A 21 -3.25 11.88 8.82
C ALA A 21 -2.91 10.50 9.39
N LEU A 22 -2.33 9.63 8.56
CA LEU A 22 -1.81 8.35 9.04
C LEU A 22 -0.61 8.57 9.94
N GLN A 23 -0.38 7.64 10.87
CA GLN A 23 0.81 7.66 11.71
C GLN A 23 2.09 7.59 10.83
N PRO A 24 3.16 8.30 11.21
CA PRO A 24 4.39 8.37 10.42
C PRO A 24 5.27 7.13 10.60
N ILE A 25 4.68 5.94 10.49
CA ILE A 25 5.33 4.63 10.69
C ILE A 25 5.74 3.95 9.38
N PHE A 26 5.30 4.49 8.24
CA PHE A 26 5.54 3.90 6.92
C PHE A 26 6.84 4.40 6.30
N GLN A 27 7.68 3.46 5.90
CA GLN A 27 8.87 3.69 5.09
C GLN A 27 8.51 3.94 3.63
N ILE A 28 9.39 4.66 2.94
CA ILE A 28 9.20 5.04 1.54
C ILE A 28 9.92 4.04 0.63
N TYR A 29 9.17 3.44 -0.28
CA TYR A 29 9.67 2.57 -1.34
C TYR A 29 9.05 2.97 -2.68
N GLY A 30 9.64 2.50 -3.77
CA GLY A 30 9.18 2.81 -5.12
C GLY A 30 9.70 4.14 -5.62
N ARG A 31 9.77 4.29 -6.94
CA ARG A 31 10.30 5.51 -7.58
C ARG A 31 9.40 6.72 -7.34
N ARG A 32 8.08 6.51 -7.21
CA ARG A 32 7.15 7.61 -6.92
C ARG A 32 7.15 7.93 -5.42
N GLN A 33 7.92 8.94 -5.07
CA GLN A 33 7.97 9.48 -3.71
C GLN A 33 6.66 10.16 -3.30
N ILE A 34 5.86 10.63 -4.25
CA ILE A 34 4.56 11.26 -4.02
C ILE A 34 3.53 10.59 -4.93
N PHE A 35 2.39 10.21 -4.37
CA PHE A 35 1.27 9.63 -5.11
C PHE A 35 -0.04 9.92 -4.37
N ALA A 36 -1.15 9.92 -5.12
CA ALA A 36 -2.50 10.10 -4.61
C ALA A 36 -3.49 9.45 -5.58
N GLY A 37 -4.67 9.10 -5.08
CA GLY A 37 -5.73 8.52 -5.90
C GLY A 37 -6.87 7.97 -5.04
N PRO A 38 -7.98 7.54 -5.67
CA PRO A 38 -9.07 6.89 -4.95
C PRO A 38 -8.58 5.62 -4.25
N VAL A 39 -8.98 5.42 -2.99
CA VAL A 39 -8.54 4.30 -2.17
C VAL A 39 -9.37 3.05 -2.45
N VAL A 40 -8.70 1.91 -2.51
CA VAL A 40 -9.31 0.57 -2.43
C VAL A 40 -8.64 -0.15 -1.27
N THR A 41 -9.43 -0.86 -0.47
CA THR A 41 -8.95 -1.54 0.73
C THR A 41 -8.94 -3.06 0.57
N LEU A 42 -7.95 -3.69 1.18
CA LEU A 42 -7.81 -5.14 1.23
C LEU A 42 -7.28 -5.53 2.61
N GLU A 43 -7.96 -6.44 3.29
CA GLU A 43 -7.48 -7.04 4.53
C GLU A 43 -7.01 -8.47 4.26
N ILE A 44 -5.79 -8.79 4.67
CA ILE A 44 -5.14 -10.09 4.52
C ILE A 44 -4.32 -10.37 5.78
N PHE A 45 -3.92 -11.63 5.99
CA PHE A 45 -2.99 -11.96 7.05
C PHE A 45 -1.96 -12.97 6.57
N GLU A 46 -0.71 -12.50 6.43
CA GLU A 46 0.43 -13.33 6.03
C GLU A 46 0.21 -14.14 4.74
N ASP A 47 -0.58 -13.59 3.81
CA ASP A 47 -0.97 -14.16 2.53
C ASP A 47 -0.99 -13.05 1.46
N ASN A 48 -0.76 -13.36 0.18
CA ASN A 48 -0.80 -12.34 -0.87
C ASN A 48 -1.53 -12.74 -2.15
N VAL A 49 -2.32 -13.81 -2.12
CA VAL A 49 -3.09 -14.25 -3.30
C VAL A 49 -4.12 -13.18 -3.69
N LEU A 50 -4.90 -12.69 -2.73
CA LEU A 50 -5.88 -11.63 -3.01
C LEU A 50 -5.21 -10.31 -3.40
N LEU A 51 -4.06 -9.99 -2.81
CA LEU A 51 -3.27 -8.81 -3.17
C LEU A 51 -2.85 -8.87 -4.65
N ARG A 52 -2.37 -10.03 -5.10
CA ARG A 52 -2.04 -10.26 -6.51
C ARG A 52 -3.26 -10.03 -7.40
N GLU A 53 -4.40 -10.63 -7.09
CA GLU A 53 -5.63 -10.49 -7.89
C GLU A 53 -6.01 -9.01 -8.10
N PHE A 54 -5.98 -8.20 -7.03
CA PHE A 54 -6.24 -6.76 -7.16
C PHE A 54 -5.24 -6.06 -8.07
N LEU A 55 -3.95 -6.38 -7.94
CA LEU A 55 -2.91 -5.74 -8.76
C LEU A 55 -2.97 -6.18 -10.23
N GLU A 56 -3.58 -7.32 -10.55
CA GLU A 56 -3.84 -7.77 -11.92
C GLU A 56 -4.95 -6.94 -12.60
N GLU A 57 -5.87 -6.35 -11.82
CA GLU A 57 -6.88 -5.42 -12.32
C GLU A 57 -6.30 -4.06 -12.74
N LYS A 58 -7.04 -3.33 -13.58
CA LYS A 58 -6.68 -1.96 -13.94
C LYS A 58 -6.77 -1.05 -12.72
N GLY A 59 -5.64 -0.41 -12.40
CA GLY A 59 -5.50 0.49 -11.28
C GLY A 59 -6.25 1.80 -11.49
N HIS A 60 -6.30 2.34 -12.71
CA HIS A 60 -6.92 3.64 -13.03
C HIS A 60 -6.47 4.78 -12.09
N GLY A 61 -5.19 4.77 -11.68
CA GLY A 61 -4.65 5.75 -10.73
C GLY A 61 -5.14 5.59 -9.29
N ARG A 62 -5.78 4.47 -8.94
CA ARG A 62 -6.17 4.16 -7.56
C ARG A 62 -4.96 3.86 -6.67
N VAL A 63 -5.17 3.96 -5.36
CA VAL A 63 -4.21 3.55 -4.32
C VAL A 63 -4.78 2.34 -3.60
N LEU A 64 -4.01 1.25 -3.56
CA LEU A 64 -4.39 0.05 -2.81
C LEU A 64 -3.84 0.15 -1.38
N VAL A 65 -4.73 0.13 -0.39
CA VAL A 65 -4.37 0.09 1.04
C VAL A 65 -4.60 -1.33 1.54
N VAL A 66 -3.53 -1.97 1.97
CA VAL A 66 -3.49 -3.36 2.38
C VAL A 66 -3.25 -3.40 3.88
N ASP A 67 -4.24 -3.86 4.64
CA ASP A 67 -4.00 -4.27 6.01
C ASP A 67 -3.49 -5.71 6.04
N ALA A 68 -2.24 -5.91 6.44
CA ALA A 68 -1.62 -7.23 6.59
C ALA A 68 -1.47 -7.62 8.08
N GLY A 69 -2.24 -6.99 8.96
CA GLY A 69 -2.21 -7.18 10.41
C GLY A 69 -0.94 -6.65 11.05
N GLY A 70 -0.21 -5.74 10.39
CA GLY A 70 1.08 -5.22 10.86
C GLY A 70 2.16 -6.31 10.99
N SER A 71 2.02 -7.45 10.32
CA SER A 71 2.94 -8.57 10.52
C SER A 71 4.36 -8.23 10.08
N MET A 72 5.30 -8.50 10.98
CA MET A 72 6.75 -8.39 10.77
C MET A 72 7.40 -9.75 10.52
N ARG A 73 6.62 -10.80 10.23
CA ARG A 73 7.13 -12.19 10.09
C ARG A 73 7.25 -12.65 8.64
N CYS A 74 6.56 -12.01 7.71
CA CYS A 74 6.66 -12.29 6.27
C CYS A 74 6.36 -11.03 5.44
N ALA A 75 6.82 -11.02 4.20
CA ALA A 75 6.54 -10.00 3.21
C ALA A 75 5.38 -10.41 2.30
N VAL A 76 4.40 -9.52 2.19
CA VAL A 76 3.20 -9.71 1.35
C VAL A 76 3.37 -9.10 -0.05
N LEU A 77 4.22 -8.08 -0.19
CA LEU A 77 4.56 -7.44 -1.47
C LEU A 77 6.05 -7.65 -1.80
N GLY A 78 6.35 -7.90 -3.08
CA GLY A 78 7.72 -7.99 -3.62
C GLY A 78 7.80 -7.36 -5.02
N GLY A 79 8.98 -7.42 -5.63
CA GLY A 79 9.31 -6.72 -6.88
C GLY A 79 8.35 -7.00 -8.02
N ASN A 80 8.06 -8.28 -8.27
CA ASN A 80 7.08 -8.70 -9.29
C ASN A 80 5.68 -8.10 -9.09
N LEU A 81 5.22 -7.94 -7.86
CA LEU A 81 3.90 -7.35 -7.58
C LEU A 81 3.94 -5.83 -7.72
N ALA A 82 5.03 -5.17 -7.34
CA ALA A 82 5.20 -3.74 -7.61
C ALA A 82 5.26 -3.44 -9.12
N GLN A 83 5.96 -4.28 -9.88
CA GLN A 83 6.02 -4.18 -11.34
C GLN A 83 4.65 -4.37 -11.98
N LEU A 84 3.85 -5.32 -11.47
CA LEU A 84 2.47 -5.53 -11.88
C LEU A 84 1.60 -4.30 -11.59
N ALA A 85 1.73 -3.72 -10.38
CA ALA A 85 1.02 -2.49 -9.99
C ALA A 85 1.34 -1.33 -10.96
N GLN A 86 2.63 -1.13 -11.28
CA GLN A 86 3.06 -0.16 -12.29
C GLN A 86 2.38 -0.43 -13.65
N ASN A 87 2.50 -1.66 -14.16
CA ASN A 87 2.03 -2.02 -15.49
C ASN A 87 0.50 -1.89 -15.64
N ASN A 88 -0.23 -2.06 -14.56
CA ASN A 88 -1.68 -1.91 -14.54
C ASN A 88 -2.16 -0.50 -14.14
N GLY A 89 -1.25 0.46 -13.96
CA GLY A 89 -1.59 1.86 -13.77
C GLY A 89 -2.12 2.19 -12.37
N TRP A 90 -1.65 1.48 -11.34
CA TRP A 90 -1.87 1.87 -9.95
C TRP A 90 -1.03 3.11 -9.61
N ALA A 91 -1.58 4.04 -8.81
CA ALA A 91 -0.82 5.19 -8.33
C ALA A 91 0.15 4.79 -7.21
N GLY A 92 -0.28 3.88 -6.33
CA GLY A 92 0.56 3.33 -5.29
C GLY A 92 -0.09 2.23 -4.45
N VAL A 93 0.72 1.63 -3.58
CA VAL A 93 0.31 0.60 -2.62
C VAL A 93 0.81 0.99 -1.23
N VAL A 94 -0.07 0.97 -0.24
CA VAL A 94 0.25 1.15 1.18
C VAL A 94 0.02 -0.18 1.89
N VAL A 95 1.02 -0.68 2.62
CA VAL A 95 1.00 -1.99 3.26
C VAL A 95 1.22 -1.83 4.76
N ASN A 96 0.22 -2.13 5.57
CA ASN A 96 0.38 -2.32 7.02
C ASN A 96 1.02 -3.69 7.30
N GLY A 97 2.31 -3.81 6.99
CA GLY A 97 3.09 -5.04 7.12
C GLY A 97 4.44 -4.93 6.40
N CYS A 98 5.15 -6.05 6.27
CA CYS A 98 6.44 -6.11 5.59
C CYS A 98 6.34 -6.32 4.07
N ILE A 99 7.37 -5.86 3.37
CA ILE A 99 7.61 -6.09 1.94
C ILE A 99 9.02 -6.68 1.70
N ARG A 100 9.38 -6.96 0.44
CA ARG A 100 10.72 -7.44 0.07
C ARG A 100 11.13 -6.98 -1.32
N ASP A 101 12.33 -7.37 -1.76
CA ASP A 101 12.87 -7.03 -3.09
C ASP A 101 12.97 -5.50 -3.29
N VAL A 102 13.47 -4.79 -2.28
CA VAL A 102 13.48 -3.33 -2.19
C VAL A 102 14.08 -2.65 -3.42
N ASP A 103 15.18 -3.17 -3.95
CA ASP A 103 15.85 -2.59 -5.12
C ASP A 103 14.97 -2.67 -6.38
N GLU A 104 14.29 -3.81 -6.59
CA GLU A 104 13.33 -3.98 -7.69
C GLU A 104 12.14 -3.04 -7.54
N ILE A 105 11.60 -2.92 -6.32
CA ILE A 105 10.49 -2.01 -6.02
C ILE A 105 10.90 -0.57 -6.32
N ASN A 106 12.10 -0.15 -5.89
CA ASN A 106 12.61 1.21 -6.12
C ASN A 106 12.89 1.51 -7.59
N GLY A 107 13.02 0.48 -8.44
CA GLY A 107 13.07 0.62 -9.90
C GLY A 107 11.70 0.87 -10.55
N CYS A 108 10.60 0.55 -9.86
CA CYS A 108 9.25 0.67 -10.40
C CYS A 108 8.70 2.11 -10.25
N ASP A 109 8.12 2.66 -11.32
CA ASP A 109 7.35 3.91 -11.36
C ASP A 109 5.95 3.78 -10.72
N VAL A 110 5.95 3.37 -9.45
CA VAL A 110 4.78 3.28 -8.58
C VAL A 110 5.18 3.72 -7.16
N GLY A 111 4.23 4.25 -6.40
CA GLY A 111 4.48 4.59 -5.00
C GLY A 111 4.27 3.40 -4.09
N VAL A 112 5.20 3.13 -3.17
CA VAL A 112 5.01 2.07 -2.17
C VAL A 112 5.28 2.62 -0.77
N ARG A 113 4.43 2.24 0.18
CA ARG A 113 4.59 2.51 1.60
C ARG A 113 4.41 1.21 2.36
N ALA A 114 5.31 0.92 3.29
CA ALA A 114 5.23 -0.27 4.12
C ALA A 114 5.87 -0.05 5.49
N LEU A 115 5.60 -0.92 6.47
CA LEU A 115 6.21 -0.78 7.79
C LEU A 115 7.71 -1.07 7.75
N ASN A 116 8.13 -2.11 7.03
CA ASN A 116 9.53 -2.51 6.91
C ASN A 116 9.76 -3.48 5.73
N SER A 117 11.01 -3.87 5.52
CA SER A 117 11.39 -4.95 4.60
C SER A 117 11.81 -6.22 5.34
N LEU A 118 11.38 -7.39 4.85
CA LEU A 118 11.76 -8.70 5.35
C LEU A 118 11.83 -9.72 4.19
N PRO A 119 12.91 -10.50 4.03
CA PRO A 119 13.08 -11.37 2.87
C PRO A 119 12.13 -12.59 2.82
N ILE A 120 11.50 -12.94 3.95
CA ILE A 120 10.63 -14.13 4.08
C ILE A 120 9.33 -13.92 3.29
N LYS A 121 8.96 -14.85 2.41
CA LYS A 121 7.70 -14.79 1.64
C LYS A 121 6.47 -15.08 2.51
N SER A 122 5.33 -14.47 2.16
CA SER A 122 4.01 -14.84 2.69
C SER A 122 3.54 -16.23 2.24
N ASN A 123 2.43 -16.68 2.83
CA ASN A 123 1.69 -17.85 2.38
C ASN A 123 0.92 -17.57 1.06
N LYS A 124 0.32 -18.63 0.52
CA LYS A 124 -0.47 -18.60 -0.72
C LYS A 124 -1.75 -19.46 -0.62
N LYS A 125 -2.51 -19.26 0.45
CA LYS A 125 -3.76 -19.93 0.79
C LYS A 125 -5.00 -19.23 0.23
N GLY A 126 -4.93 -17.95 -0.16
CA GLY A 126 -6.11 -17.26 -0.71
C GLY A 126 -7.10 -16.72 0.33
N VAL A 127 -6.65 -16.51 1.57
CA VAL A 127 -7.50 -16.06 2.68
C VAL A 127 -7.39 -14.54 2.86
N GLY A 128 -8.51 -13.87 3.08
CA GLY A 128 -8.62 -12.44 3.38
C GLY A 128 -9.99 -11.87 3.03
N GLU A 129 -10.21 -10.59 3.31
CA GLU A 129 -11.46 -9.87 3.05
C GLU A 129 -11.24 -8.71 2.08
N LYS A 130 -11.99 -8.70 0.97
CA LYS A 130 -11.95 -7.62 -0.02
C LYS A 130 -12.86 -6.48 0.42
N HIS A 131 -12.44 -5.23 0.25
CA HIS A 131 -13.22 -4.03 0.61
C HIS A 131 -13.58 -3.93 2.11
N ALA A 132 -12.81 -4.58 2.97
CA ALA A 132 -12.96 -4.45 4.42
C ALA A 132 -12.57 -3.03 4.86
N PRO A 133 -13.22 -2.49 5.91
CA PRO A 133 -12.72 -1.32 6.61
C PRO A 133 -11.32 -1.61 7.16
N VAL A 134 -10.33 -0.81 6.76
CA VAL A 134 -8.99 -0.83 7.36
C VAL A 134 -8.92 0.30 8.38
N THR A 135 -8.42 0.00 9.58
CA THR A 135 -8.33 0.96 10.70
C THR A 135 -6.90 1.25 11.11
#